data_AF-A0A2W6S4G6-F1
#
_entry.id   AF-A0A2W6S4G6-F1
#
_cell.length_a   1.000
_cell.length_b   1.000
_cell.length_c   1.000
_cell.angle_alpha   90.00
_cell.angle_beta   90.00
_cell.angle_gamma   90.00
#
_symmetry.space_group_name_H-M   'P 1'
#
loop_
_entity.id
_entity.type
_entity.pdbx_description
1 polymer ?
#
loop_
_entity_poly.entity_id
_entity_poly.type
_entity_poly.pdbx_seq_one_letter_code
_entity_poly.pdbx_strand_id
1 'polypeptide(L)'
;MRIDGSRKYLLIGAAFVSFIATEATAQPPAQTADQAFEALSTTEYAWRQKQFGPSEDGPKDQPLTLPDVGPAAQSARLARWEQVAKQLGATNVDRLSPAQRINFAVYKGQ
;
A
#
# COMPACT_ATOMS: atom_id res chain seq x y z
N MET A 1 7.08 -0.64 62.55
CA MET A 1 7.87 0.61 62.68
C MET A 1 7.18 1.69 61.87
N ARG A 2 6.64 2.71 62.57
CA ARG A 2 6.18 4.04 62.08
C ARG A 2 5.02 4.03 61.05
N ILE A 3 4.05 4.94 61.00
CA ILE A 3 3.60 6.13 61.76
C ILE A 3 2.11 6.30 61.39
N ASP A 4 1.34 6.84 62.33
CA ASP A 4 -0.05 7.28 62.25
C ASP A 4 -0.36 8.22 61.07
N GLY A 5 -1.61 8.25 60.60
CA GLY A 5 -1.98 9.09 59.46
C GLY A 5 -3.47 9.07 59.08
N SER A 6 -4.33 9.40 60.04
CA SER A 6 -5.75 9.66 59.79
C SER A 6 -5.99 10.80 58.79
N ARG A 7 -6.77 10.55 57.73
CA ARG A 7 -7.54 11.59 57.00
C ARG A 7 -8.91 11.06 56.60
N LYS A 8 -9.94 11.53 57.31
CA LYS A 8 -11.35 11.43 56.90
C LYS A 8 -11.75 12.78 56.30
N TYR A 9 -12.09 12.85 55.02
CA TYR A 9 -12.99 13.86 54.41
C TYR A 9 -13.55 13.23 53.13
N LEU A 10 -14.83 12.87 53.10
CA LEU A 10 -16.01 13.69 52.72
C LEU A 10 -16.32 13.55 51.22
N LEU A 11 -17.52 13.02 50.95
CA LEU A 11 -18.15 12.81 49.65
C LEU A 11 -18.24 14.09 48.82
N ILE A 12 -17.88 14.00 47.53
CA ILE A 12 -18.52 14.79 46.46
C ILE A 12 -18.77 13.83 45.29
N GLY A 13 -20.04 13.45 45.13
CA GLY A 13 -20.51 12.85 43.89
C GLY A 13 -20.57 13.93 42.82
N ALA A 14 -19.75 13.80 41.78
CA ALA A 14 -19.91 14.55 40.54
C ALA A 14 -20.20 13.54 39.44
N ALA A 15 -21.43 13.57 38.93
CA ALA A 15 -21.83 12.80 37.77
C ALA A 15 -20.97 13.24 36.57
N PHE A 16 -20.05 12.38 36.12
CA PHE A 16 -19.38 12.55 34.84
C PHE A 16 -20.40 12.24 33.75
N VAL A 17 -20.95 13.28 33.12
CA VAL A 17 -21.61 13.14 31.82
C VAL A 17 -20.50 12.88 30.81
N SER A 18 -20.30 11.61 30.45
CA SER A 18 -19.43 11.23 29.34
C SER A 18 -20.02 11.78 28.05
N PHE A 19 -19.47 12.88 27.56
CA PHE A 19 -19.69 13.34 26.20
C PHE A 19 -18.93 12.37 25.28
N ILE A 20 -19.63 11.45 24.64
CA ILE A 20 -19.03 10.61 23.60
C ILE A 20 -18.81 11.54 22.40
N ALA A 21 -17.60 12.10 22.28
CA ALA A 21 -17.16 12.73 21.06
C ALA A 21 -17.15 11.64 19.97
N THR A 22 -18.10 11.71 19.05
CA THR A 22 -18.01 10.95 17.80
C THR A 22 -16.88 11.59 17.00
N GLU A 23 -15.67 11.06 17.14
CA GLU A 23 -14.61 11.34 16.18
C GLU A 23 -15.10 10.84 14.82
N ALA A 24 -15.54 11.78 13.99
CA ALA A 24 -15.76 11.51 12.59
C ALA A 24 -14.40 11.07 12.03
N THR A 25 -14.26 9.76 11.81
CA THR A 25 -13.12 9.19 11.10
C THR A 25 -13.17 9.77 9.69
N ALA A 26 -12.38 10.83 9.47
CA ALA A 26 -12.22 11.40 8.15
C ALA A 26 -11.66 10.31 7.25
N GLN A 27 -12.51 9.78 6.35
CA GLN A 27 -12.05 8.87 5.32
C GLN A 27 -10.98 9.62 4.51
N PRO A 28 -9.80 9.02 4.29
CA PRO A 28 -8.81 9.64 3.43
C PRO A 28 -9.45 9.95 2.08
N PRO A 29 -9.09 11.08 1.45
CA PRO A 29 -9.68 11.48 0.18
C PRO A 29 -9.55 10.33 -0.83
N ALA A 30 -10.62 10.06 -1.57
CA ALA A 30 -10.61 9.03 -2.60
C ALA A 30 -9.48 9.31 -3.59
N GLN A 31 -8.60 8.33 -3.78
CA GLN A 31 -7.49 8.41 -4.72
C GLN A 31 -8.02 8.67 -6.14
N THR A 32 -7.37 9.57 -6.88
CA THR A 32 -7.74 9.82 -8.28
C THR A 32 -7.44 8.60 -9.15
N ALA A 33 -8.06 8.50 -10.32
CA ALA A 33 -7.76 7.42 -11.27
C ALA A 33 -6.28 7.41 -11.66
N ASP A 34 -5.68 8.60 -11.84
CA ASP A 34 -4.26 8.77 -12.12
C ASP A 34 -3.40 8.19 -11.01
N GLN A 35 -3.65 8.60 -9.77
CA GLN A 35 -2.91 8.10 -8.62
C GLN A 35 -3.09 6.58 -8.49
N ALA A 36 -4.29 6.05 -8.72
CA ALA A 36 -4.57 4.61 -8.62
C ALA A 36 -3.77 3.81 -9.65
N PHE A 37 -3.72 4.29 -10.89
CA PHE A 37 -2.92 3.68 -11.93
C PHE A 37 -1.41 3.79 -11.65
N GLU A 38 -0.93 4.97 -11.23
CA GLU A 38 0.48 5.19 -10.91
C GLU A 38 0.95 4.29 -9.75
N ALA A 39 0.12 4.12 -8.71
CA ALA A 39 0.41 3.23 -7.60
C ALA A 39 0.49 1.76 -8.07
N LEU A 40 -0.43 1.34 -8.94
CA LEU A 40 -0.43 -0.01 -9.52
C LEU A 40 0.85 -0.27 -10.32
N SER A 41 1.14 0.58 -11.30
CA SER A 41 2.28 0.39 -12.20
C SER A 41 3.61 0.46 -11.45
N THR A 42 3.75 1.39 -10.51
CA THR A 42 4.97 1.54 -9.69
C THR A 42 5.19 0.33 -8.80
N THR A 43 4.13 -0.15 -8.13
CA THR A 43 4.24 -1.29 -7.22
C THR A 43 4.55 -2.59 -7.96
N GLU A 44 3.99 -2.80 -9.14
CA GLU A 44 4.30 -3.94 -9.99
C GLU A 44 5.70 -3.86 -10.56
N TYR A 45 6.12 -2.72 -11.11
CA TYR A 45 7.45 -2.57 -11.67
C TYR A 45 8.54 -2.77 -10.61
N ALA A 46 8.37 -2.19 -9.42
CA ALA A 46 9.28 -2.40 -8.29
C ALA A 46 9.36 -3.86 -7.85
N TRP A 47 8.28 -4.63 -7.98
CA TRP A 47 8.31 -6.08 -7.75
C TRP A 47 9.03 -6.82 -8.87
N ARG A 48 8.78 -6.45 -10.13
CA ARG A 48 9.37 -7.06 -11.33
C ARG A 48 10.89 -6.92 -11.35
N GLN A 49 11.42 -5.76 -10.95
CA GLN A 49 12.86 -5.52 -10.88
C GLN A 49 13.59 -6.48 -9.94
N LYS A 50 12.91 -7.04 -8.93
CA LYS A 50 13.49 -8.03 -8.01
C LYS A 50 13.50 -9.45 -8.57
N GLN A 51 12.88 -9.68 -9.73
CA GLN A 51 12.81 -10.98 -10.39
C GLN A 51 13.94 -11.20 -11.40
N PHE A 52 14.68 -10.14 -11.74
CA PHE A 52 15.79 -10.21 -12.69
C PHE A 52 17.13 -10.41 -11.97
N GLY A 53 18.09 -10.97 -12.72
CA GLY A 53 19.49 -11.01 -12.28
C GLY A 53 20.20 -9.68 -12.54
N PRO A 54 21.53 -9.64 -12.31
CA PRO A 54 22.35 -8.49 -12.64
C PRO A 54 22.15 -8.02 -14.07
N SER A 55 22.08 -6.70 -14.26
CA SER A 55 21.97 -6.05 -15.57
C SER A 55 23.08 -5.01 -15.70
N GLU A 56 23.59 -4.79 -16.91
CA GLU A 56 24.59 -3.74 -17.18
C GLU A 56 24.07 -2.33 -16.83
N ASP A 57 22.77 -2.13 -17.02
CA ASP A 57 22.04 -0.91 -16.68
C ASP A 57 21.41 -0.95 -15.28
N GLY A 58 21.62 -2.05 -14.54
CA GLY A 58 21.07 -2.26 -13.20
C GLY A 58 21.94 -1.69 -12.06
N PRO A 59 21.39 -1.62 -10.84
CA PRO A 59 22.17 -1.31 -9.64
C PRO A 59 23.41 -2.21 -9.53
N LYS A 60 24.57 -1.59 -9.27
CA LYS A 60 25.89 -2.25 -9.25
C LYS A 60 26.15 -3.06 -7.97
N ASP A 61 25.29 -2.93 -6.98
CA ASP A 61 25.33 -3.61 -5.68
C ASP A 61 24.47 -4.89 -5.65
N GLN A 62 23.85 -5.27 -6.78
CA GLN A 62 23.06 -6.49 -6.84
C GLN A 62 23.92 -7.75 -6.71
N PRO A 63 23.45 -8.77 -5.97
CA PRO A 63 24.10 -10.07 -5.90
C PRO A 63 24.28 -10.68 -7.31
N LEU A 64 25.48 -11.19 -7.58
CA LEU A 64 25.82 -11.90 -8.82
C LEU A 64 25.24 -13.32 -8.83
N THR A 65 23.91 -13.42 -8.77
CA THR A 65 23.16 -14.68 -8.73
C THR A 65 22.19 -14.77 -9.88
N LEU A 66 21.98 -15.99 -10.39
CA LEU A 66 20.95 -16.23 -11.39
C LEU A 66 19.54 -16.13 -10.75
N PRO A 67 18.55 -15.60 -11.48
CA PRO A 67 17.17 -15.55 -10.99
C PRO A 67 16.59 -16.96 -10.88
N ASP A 68 15.66 -17.15 -9.93
CA ASP A 68 14.94 -18.41 -9.80
C ASP A 68 13.92 -18.58 -10.94
N VAL A 69 14.14 -19.61 -11.76
CA VAL A 69 13.28 -19.98 -12.88
C VAL A 69 12.47 -21.25 -12.63
N GLY A 70 12.50 -21.77 -11.40
CA GLY A 70 11.78 -22.97 -10.99
C GLY A 70 10.25 -22.81 -10.99
N PRO A 71 9.50 -23.93 -10.86
CA PRO A 71 8.05 -23.94 -10.97
C PRO A 71 7.33 -23.00 -9.99
N ALA A 72 7.82 -22.91 -8.75
CA ALA A 72 7.23 -22.03 -7.74
C ALA A 72 7.37 -20.55 -8.11
N ALA A 73 8.57 -20.13 -8.54
CA ALA A 73 8.81 -18.75 -8.98
C ALA A 73 7.98 -18.41 -10.23
N GLN A 74 7.87 -19.33 -11.19
CA GLN A 74 7.02 -19.15 -12.37
C GLN A 74 5.53 -19.01 -12.00
N SER A 75 5.03 -19.84 -11.08
CA SER A 75 3.65 -19.74 -10.59
C SER A 75 3.38 -18.41 -9.88
N ALA A 76 4.32 -17.91 -9.09
CA ALA A 76 4.19 -16.61 -8.42
C ALA A 76 4.16 -15.46 -9.44
N ARG A 77 4.96 -15.55 -10.51
CA ARG A 77 4.94 -14.56 -11.60
C ARG A 77 3.62 -14.57 -12.35
N LEU A 78 3.10 -15.75 -12.68
CA LEU A 78 1.78 -15.90 -13.31
C LEU A 78 0.68 -15.25 -12.45
N ALA A 79 0.62 -15.60 -11.17
CA ALA A 79 -0.39 -15.04 -10.25
C ALA A 79 -0.30 -13.51 -10.17
N ARG A 80 0.91 -12.94 -10.14
CA ARG A 80 1.11 -11.49 -10.15
C ARG A 80 0.60 -10.85 -11.44
N TRP A 81 0.90 -11.45 -12.60
CA TRP A 81 0.43 -10.94 -13.89
C TRP A 81 -1.09 -11.00 -14.03
N GLU A 82 -1.72 -12.10 -13.63
CA GLU A 82 -3.18 -12.23 -13.64
C GLU A 82 -3.85 -11.20 -12.73
N GLN A 83 -3.30 -10.97 -11.53
CA GLN A 83 -3.77 -9.95 -10.61
C GLN A 83 -3.70 -8.55 -11.25
N VAL A 84 -2.56 -8.19 -11.84
CA VAL A 84 -2.34 -6.87 -12.45
C VAL A 84 -3.24 -6.69 -13.68
N ALA A 85 -3.35 -7.71 -14.53
CA ALA A 85 -4.25 -7.69 -15.70
C ALA A 85 -5.71 -7.45 -15.28
N LYS A 86 -6.16 -8.08 -14.19
CA LYS A 86 -7.50 -7.83 -13.63
C LYS A 86 -7.65 -6.39 -13.14
N GLN A 87 -6.65 -5.84 -12.45
CA GLN A 87 -6.67 -4.45 -11.97
C GLN A 87 -6.68 -3.44 -13.12
N LEU A 88 -5.89 -3.67 -14.17
CA LEU A 88 -5.90 -2.87 -15.40
C LEU A 88 -7.26 -2.97 -16.12
N GLY A 89 -7.86 -4.16 -16.19
CA GLY A 89 -9.18 -4.36 -16.77
C GLY A 89 -10.30 -3.62 -16.03
N ALA A 90 -10.13 -3.34 -14.74
CA ALA A 90 -11.07 -2.57 -13.92
C ALA A 90 -10.82 -1.06 -13.95
N THR A 91 -9.74 -0.59 -14.58
CA THR A 91 -9.40 0.85 -14.63
C THR A 91 -10.35 1.58 -15.57
N ASN A 92 -11.00 2.63 -15.07
CA ASN A 92 -11.80 3.54 -15.90
C ASN A 92 -10.87 4.53 -16.62
N VAL A 93 -10.50 4.19 -17.86
CA VAL A 93 -9.55 4.96 -18.69
C VAL A 93 -10.06 6.38 -18.99
N ASP A 94 -11.37 6.60 -19.04
CA ASP A 94 -11.93 7.93 -19.30
C ASP A 94 -11.69 8.90 -18.14
N ARG A 95 -11.45 8.37 -16.94
CA ARG A 95 -11.09 9.16 -15.75
C ARG A 95 -9.60 9.45 -15.63
N LEU A 96 -8.76 8.85 -16.47
CA LEU A 96 -7.34 9.18 -16.53
C LEU A 96 -7.12 10.51 -17.24
N SER A 97 -6.13 11.27 -16.79
CA SER A 97 -5.63 12.43 -17.52
C SER A 97 -5.08 12.04 -18.90
N PRO A 98 -5.01 12.96 -19.87
CA PRO A 98 -4.49 12.65 -21.21
C PRO A 98 -3.11 11.99 -21.21
N ALA A 99 -2.20 12.45 -20.33
CA ALA A 99 -0.88 11.84 -20.18
C ALA A 99 -0.96 10.43 -19.59
N GLN A 100 -1.79 10.21 -18.57
CA GLN A 100 -1.93 8.89 -17.97
C GLN A 100 -2.62 7.87 -18.87
N ARG A 101 -3.47 8.30 -19.82
CA ARG A 101 -4.01 7.39 -20.86
C ARG A 101 -2.90 6.82 -21.74
N ILE A 102 -1.91 7.64 -22.10
CA ILE A 102 -0.75 7.18 -22.88
C ILE A 102 0.09 6.21 -22.05
N ASN A 103 0.42 6.59 -20.82
CA ASN A 103 1.18 5.72 -19.91
C ASN A 103 0.46 4.39 -19.66
N PHE A 104 -0.86 4.41 -19.48
CA PHE A 104 -1.69 3.21 -19.36
C PHE A 104 -1.62 2.33 -20.60
N ALA A 105 -1.73 2.91 -21.80
CA ALA A 105 -1.65 2.16 -23.04
C ALA A 105 -0.28 1.49 -23.22
N VAL A 106 0.81 2.20 -22.90
CA VAL A 106 2.17 1.66 -22.91
C VAL A 106 2.31 0.53 -21.89
N TYR A 107 1.92 0.77 -20.64
CA TYR A 107 2.07 -0.20 -19.55
C TYR A 107 1.25 -1.47 -19.78
N LYS A 108 0.02 -1.34 -20.31
CA LYS A 108 -0.85 -2.48 -20.64
C LYS A 108 -0.25 -3.39 -21.73
N GLY A 109 0.65 -2.88 -22.57
CA GLY A 109 1.33 -3.64 -23.60
C GLY A 109 2.65 -4.30 -23.18
N GLN A 110 3.08 -4.15 -21.92
CA GLN A 110 4.31 -4.74 -21.39
C GLN A 110 4.14 -6.15 -20.84
#